data_AF-A0A957CW65-F1
#
_entry.id   AF-A0A957CW65-F1
#
_cell.length_a   1.000
_cell.length_b   1.000
_cell.length_c   1.000
_cell.angle_alpha   90.00
_cell.angle_beta   90.00
_cell.angle_gamma   90.00
#
_symmetry.space_group_name_H-M   'P 1'
#
loop_
_entity.id
_entity.type
_entity.pdbx_description
1 polymer ?
#
loop_
_entity_poly.entity_id
_entity_poly.type
_entity_poly.pdbx_seq_one_letter_code
_entity_poly.pdbx_strand_id
1 'polypeptide(L)'
;MMKAIAYTKYGAPDVLQLQEVEKPVPTNNEVLIKVHAATTTAAGAIGRTGKPHFVQLFFGLTKPRKAILGQELAGEIEAIGSDVKSFKVGDKVNAQK
;
A
#
# COMPACT_ATOMS: atom_id res chain seq x y z
N MET A 1 -4.12 -1.60 15.47
CA MET A 1 -3.85 -2.69 14.51
C MET A 1 -4.80 -2.57 13.33
N MET A 2 -4.38 -2.97 12.14
CA MET A 2 -5.21 -3.13 10.93
C MET A 2 -4.81 -4.40 10.18
N LYS A 3 -5.68 -4.91 9.32
CA LYS A 3 -5.36 -6.05 8.45
C LYS A 3 -4.77 -5.54 7.13
N ALA A 4 -3.68 -6.17 6.68
CA ALA A 4 -3.06 -5.88 5.38
C ALA A 4 -2.62 -7.17 4.69
N ILE A 5 -2.66 -7.18 3.36
CA ILE A 5 -1.98 -8.21 2.57
C ILE A 5 -0.51 -7.82 2.45
N ALA A 6 0.36 -8.63 3.05
CA ALA A 6 1.79 -8.39 3.10
C ALA A 6 2.59 -9.58 2.57
N TYR A 7 3.82 -9.32 2.14
CA TYR A 7 4.77 -10.33 1.67
C TYR A 7 6.19 -9.96 2.10
N THR A 8 6.98 -10.96 2.50
CA THR A 8 8.34 -10.77 3.01
C THR A 8 9.41 -11.42 2.12
N LYS A 9 8.99 -12.13 1.07
CA LYS A 9 9.83 -12.77 0.08
C LYS A 9 9.18 -12.67 -1.30
N TYR A 10 10.02 -12.62 -2.34
CA TYR A 10 9.54 -12.70 -3.72
C TYR A 10 8.99 -14.10 -4.02
N GLY A 11 8.01 -14.20 -4.93
CA GLY A 11 7.50 -15.52 -5.34
C GLY A 11 6.21 -15.48 -6.15
N ALA A 12 5.47 -16.58 -6.15
CA ALA A 12 4.12 -16.73 -6.71
C ALA A 12 3.05 -16.14 -5.75
N PRO A 13 1.76 -16.04 -6.13
CA PRO A 13 0.78 -15.29 -5.34
C PRO A 13 0.61 -15.76 -3.88
N ASP A 14 0.98 -17.01 -3.60
CA ASP A 14 1.04 -17.64 -2.28
C ASP A 14 1.96 -16.93 -1.26
N VAL A 15 2.90 -16.09 -1.71
CA VAL A 15 3.72 -15.27 -0.81
C VAL A 15 2.94 -14.13 -0.15
N LEU A 16 1.76 -13.79 -0.69
CA LEU A 16 0.86 -12.80 -0.11
C LEU A 16 0.10 -13.42 1.05
N GLN A 17 0.24 -12.82 2.23
CA GLN A 17 -0.33 -13.32 3.47
C GLN A 17 -1.12 -12.20 4.16
N LEU A 18 -2.28 -12.53 4.70
CA LEU A 18 -3.03 -11.62 5.55
C LEU A 18 -2.32 -11.48 6.89
N GLN A 19 -1.94 -10.26 7.26
CA GLN A 19 -1.24 -9.97 8.50
C GLN A 19 -1.94 -8.84 9.26
N GLU A 20 -1.83 -8.87 10.58
CA GLU A 20 -2.13 -7.69 11.40
C GLU A 20 -0.88 -6.82 11.50
N VAL A 21 -1.05 -5.54 11.17
CA VAL A 21 0.03 -4.54 11.18
C VAL A 21 -0.42 -3.33 11.99
N GLU A 22 0.55 -2.50 12.39
CA GLU A 22 0.22 -1.22 13.01
C GLU A 22 -0.58 -0.35 12.04
N LYS A 23 -1.60 0.31 12.59
CA LYS A 23 -2.41 1.24 11.81
C LYS A 23 -1.59 2.53 11.67
N PRO A 24 -1.34 3.02 10.43
CA PRO A 24 -0.59 4.24 10.24
C PRO A 24 -1.35 5.44 10.82
N VAL A 25 -0.60 6.40 11.34
CA VAL A 25 -1.11 7.68 11.83
C VAL A 25 -0.63 8.75 10.86
N PRO A 26 -1.53 9.55 10.26
CA PRO A 26 -1.12 10.57 9.30
C PRO A 26 -0.31 11.66 10.00
N THR A 27 0.77 12.11 9.38
CA THR A 27 1.46 13.34 9.78
C THR A 27 0.65 14.58 9.39
N ASN A 28 1.10 15.78 9.78
CA ASN A 28 0.34 17.02 9.64
C ASN A 28 -0.19 17.30 8.22
N ASN A 29 0.53 16.89 7.18
CA ASN A 29 0.17 17.12 5.77
C ASN A 29 -0.36 15.87 5.06
N GLU A 30 -0.64 14.79 5.79
CA GLU A 30 -1.11 13.52 5.24
C GLU A 30 -2.57 13.28 5.59
N VAL A 31 -3.20 12.40 4.80
CA VAL A 31 -4.51 11.84 5.10
C VAL A 31 -4.37 10.34 5.26
N LEU A 32 -5.18 9.78 6.16
CA LEU A 32 -5.38 8.35 6.28
C LEU A 32 -6.65 7.97 5.52
N ILE A 33 -6.52 7.06 4.57
CA ILE A 33 -7.65 6.55 3.79
C ILE A 33 -7.96 5.14 4.24
N LYS A 34 -9.23 4.89 4.60
CA LYS A 34 -9.76 3.55 4.78
C LYS A 34 -10.11 2.97 3.42
N VAL A 35 -9.30 2.01 3.00
CA VAL A 35 -9.37 1.39 1.67
C VAL A 35 -10.58 0.46 1.58
N HIS A 36 -11.43 0.67 0.58
CA HIS A 36 -12.55 -0.23 0.26
C HIS A 36 -12.25 -1.12 -0.94
N ALA A 37 -11.49 -0.60 -1.91
CA ALA A 37 -11.04 -1.34 -3.08
C ALA A 37 -9.62 -0.92 -3.47
N ALA A 38 -8.87 -1.86 -4.04
CA ALA A 38 -7.54 -1.63 -4.58
C ALA A 38 -7.36 -2.37 -5.91
N THR A 39 -6.64 -1.76 -6.84
CA THR A 39 -6.40 -2.34 -8.17
C THR A 39 -5.26 -3.35 -8.14
N THR A 40 -5.41 -4.49 -8.81
CA THR A 40 -4.30 -5.39 -9.12
C THR A 40 -3.70 -5.02 -10.48
N THR A 41 -2.40 -4.71 -10.52
CA THR A 41 -1.72 -4.30 -11.76
C THR A 41 -0.56 -5.24 -12.10
N ALA A 42 -0.16 -5.25 -13.38
CA ALA A 42 1.03 -5.98 -13.83
C ALA A 42 2.30 -5.49 -13.13
N ALA A 43 2.40 -4.18 -12.85
CA ALA A 43 3.50 -3.60 -12.07
C ALA A 43 3.54 -4.15 -10.64
N GLY A 44 2.39 -4.32 -10.00
CA GLY A 44 2.29 -5.01 -8.70
C GLY A 44 2.79 -6.45 -8.76
N ALA A 45 2.46 -7.19 -9.83
CA ALA A 45 2.96 -8.56 -10.02
C ALA A 45 4.49 -8.59 -10.24
N ILE A 46 5.04 -7.64 -10.98
CA ILE A 46 6.49 -7.47 -11.19
C ILE A 46 7.20 -7.23 -9.84
N GLY A 47 6.70 -6.29 -9.03
CA GLY A 47 7.24 -6.02 -7.69
C GLY A 47 7.07 -7.20 -6.72
N ARG A 48 5.99 -7.97 -6.82
CA ARG A 48 5.74 -9.18 -6.02
C ARG A 48 6.68 -10.33 -6.38
N THR A 49 6.91 -10.53 -7.68
CA THR A 49 7.73 -11.63 -8.19
C THR A 49 9.22 -11.32 -8.16
N GLY A 50 9.60 -10.03 -8.12
CA GLY A 50 10.99 -9.59 -8.25
C GLY A 50 11.57 -9.94 -9.63
N LYS A 51 10.71 -10.04 -10.66
CA LYS A 51 11.09 -10.43 -12.02
C LYS A 51 10.70 -9.35 -13.03
N PRO A 52 11.54 -9.09 -14.04
CA PRO A 52 12.90 -9.63 -14.25
C PRO A 52 13.91 -9.17 -13.19
N HIS A 53 15.06 -9.85 -13.04
CA HIS A 53 15.99 -9.66 -11.92
C HIS A 53 16.42 -8.21 -11.65
N PHE A 54 16.53 -7.36 -12.69
CA PHE A 54 16.90 -5.96 -12.50
C PHE A 54 15.88 -5.17 -11.66
N VAL A 55 14.62 -5.62 -11.58
CA VAL A 55 13.57 -5.03 -10.74
C VAL A 55 13.97 -5.05 -9.26
N GLN A 56 14.74 -6.05 -8.83
CA GLN A 56 15.22 -6.17 -7.45
C GLN A 56 16.10 -4.98 -7.04
N LEU A 57 16.76 -4.30 -7.99
CA LEU A 57 17.53 -3.09 -7.71
C LEU A 57 16.63 -1.95 -7.17
N PHE A 58 15.37 -1.92 -7.60
CA PHE A 58 14.39 -0.89 -7.20
C PHE A 58 13.49 -1.35 -6.05
N PHE A 59 13.16 -2.63 -5.99
CA PHE A 59 12.22 -3.19 -5.01
C PHE A 59 12.88 -3.87 -3.81
N GLY A 60 14.21 -4.04 -3.82
CA GLY A 60 15.01 -4.66 -2.76
C GLY A 60 15.72 -5.91 -3.26
N LEU A 61 17.04 -6.00 -3.04
CA LEU A 61 17.89 -6.99 -3.72
C LEU A 61 17.50 -8.45 -3.38
N THR A 62 17.36 -8.77 -2.09
CA THR A 62 17.09 -10.14 -1.63
C THR A 62 15.64 -10.36 -1.22
N LYS A 63 14.98 -9.30 -0.77
CA LYS A 63 13.58 -9.31 -0.32
C LYS A 63 12.93 -7.96 -0.60
N PRO A 64 11.59 -7.91 -0.65
CA PRO A 64 10.86 -6.67 -0.81
C PRO A 64 11.24 -5.64 0.26
N ARG A 65 11.59 -4.43 -0.17
CA ARG A 65 11.85 -3.28 0.71
C ARG A 65 10.57 -2.78 1.36
N LYS A 66 9.43 -2.91 0.67
CA LYS A 66 8.09 -2.60 1.17
C LYS A 66 7.27 -3.88 1.22
N ALA A 67 6.76 -4.22 2.40
CA ALA A 67 6.03 -5.45 2.62
C ALA A 67 4.57 -5.38 2.15
N ILE A 68 4.00 -4.19 1.95
CA ILE A 68 2.61 -3.99 1.52
C ILE A 68 2.64 -3.37 0.12
N LEU A 69 1.90 -3.99 -0.81
CA LEU A 69 1.75 -3.51 -2.18
C LEU A 69 0.48 -2.66 -2.33
N GLY A 70 0.47 -1.84 -3.38
CA GLY A 70 -0.64 -0.97 -3.74
C GLY A 70 -0.15 0.21 -4.55
N GLN A 71 -0.82 0.50 -5.65
CA GLN A 71 -0.54 1.68 -6.48
C GLN A 71 -1.78 2.56 -6.59
N GLU A 72 -2.95 1.93 -6.68
CA GLU A 72 -4.24 2.60 -6.83
C GLU A 72 -5.24 2.05 -5.83
N LEU A 73 -6.07 2.94 -5.29
CA LEU A 73 -7.11 2.61 -4.31
C LEU A 73 -8.33 3.53 -4.44
N ALA A 74 -9.45 3.03 -3.91
CA ALA A 74 -10.65 3.81 -3.65
C ALA A 74 -11.13 3.56 -2.22
N GLY A 75 -11.58 4.62 -1.55
CA GLY A 75 -11.95 4.55 -0.16
C GLY A 75 -12.53 5.85 0.38
N GLU A 76 -12.48 5.97 1.70
CA GLU A 76 -12.94 7.14 2.43
C GLU A 76 -11.83 7.69 3.32
N ILE A 77 -11.81 9.00 3.51
CA ILE A 77 -10.86 9.64 4.44
C ILE A 77 -11.27 9.29 5.87
N GLU A 78 -10.42 8.57 6.57
CA GLU A 78 -10.63 8.11 7.95
C GLU A 78 -10.05 9.10 8.97
N ALA A 79 -8.90 9.71 8.65
CA ALA A 79 -8.27 10.74 9.47
C ALA A 79 -7.46 11.72 8.61
N ILE A 80 -7.23 12.93 9.14
CA ILE A 80 -6.45 13.98 8.48
C ILE A 80 -5.41 14.56 9.43
N GLY A 81 -4.27 14.96 8.90
CA GLY A 81 -3.29 15.78 9.63
C GLY A 81 -3.80 17.21 9.86
N SER A 82 -3.18 17.91 10.82
CA SER A 82 -3.57 19.26 11.26
C SER A 82 -3.55 20.32 10.17
N ASP A 83 -2.68 20.15 9.17
CA ASP A 83 -2.40 21.15 8.15
C ASP A 83 -3.18 20.87 6.84
N VAL A 84 -3.93 19.76 6.79
CA VAL A 84 -4.77 19.38 5.65
C VAL A 84 -6.03 20.25 5.60
N LYS A 85 -6.19 21.01 4.50
CA LYS A 85 -7.35 21.90 4.30
C LYS A 85 -8.28 21.46 3.15
N SER A 86 -7.77 20.66 2.22
CA SER A 86 -8.48 20.29 0.99
C SER A 86 -9.44 19.12 1.16
N PHE A 87 -9.45 18.47 2.34
CA PHE A 87 -10.13 17.22 2.59
C PHE A 87 -10.77 17.20 3.98
N LYS A 88 -11.83 16.39 4.13
CA LYS A 88 -12.55 16.16 5.38
C LYS A 88 -12.71 14.66 5.63
N VAL A 89 -12.80 14.29 6.91
CA VAL A 89 -13.14 12.92 7.31
C VAL A 89 -14.50 12.55 6.73
N GLY A 90 -14.59 11.38 6.12
CA GLY A 90 -15.77 10.87 5.41
C GLY A 90 -15.80 11.17 3.91
N ASP A 91 -14.89 11.99 3.37
CA ASP A 91 -14.81 12.24 1.93
C ASP A 91 -14.48 10.94 1.18
N LYS A 92 -15.21 10.69 0.09
CA LYS A 92 -14.95 9.58 -0.83
C LYS A 92 -13.86 9.99 -1.82
N VAL A 93 -12.79 9.20 -1.89
CA VAL A 93 -11.61 9.53 -2.69
C VAL A 93 -11.10 8.32 -3.46
N ASN A 94 -10.46 8.59 -4.59
CA ASN A 94 -9.51 7.68 -5.21
C ASN A 94 -8.10 8.25 -5.02
N ALA A 95 -7.11 7.38 -4.98
CA ALA A 95 -5.71 7.78 -4.90
C ALA A 95 -4.87 6.83 -5.76
N GLN A 96 -3.87 7.41 -6.42
CA GLN A 96 -2.86 6.69 -7.17
C GLN A 96 -1.49 7.24 -6.80
N LYS A 97 -0.47 6.39 -6.85
CA LYS A 97 0.92 6.72 -6.49
C LYS A 97 1.82 6.83 -7.70
#